data_AF-A0A9D9P772-F1
#
_entry.id   AF-A0A9D9P772-F1
#
_cell.length_a   1.000
_cell.length_b   1.000
_cell.length_c   1.000
_cell.angle_alpha   90.00
_cell.angle_beta   90.00
_cell.angle_gamma   90.00
#
_symmetry.space_group_name_H-M   'P 1'
#
loop_
_entity.id
_entity.type
_entity.pdbx_description
1 polymer ?
#
loop_
_entity_poly.entity_id
_entity_poly.type
_entity_poly.pdbx_seq_one_letter_code
_entity_poly.pdbx_strand_id
1 'polypeptide(L)'
;MFILGVLIAIGSAVAFAALGLATLFGGVRSTTEQIIPGFVPDRPGSAERTLTLVAVWVPVIVVTIFGVYTAYRIIEMVIQALA
;
A
#
# COMPACT_ATOMS: atom_id res chain seq x y z
N MET A 1 3.41 1.89 -32.13
CA MET A 1 2.95 0.95 -31.08
C MET A 1 3.87 0.93 -29.86
N PHE A 2 5.20 0.88 -30.02
CA PHE A 2 6.17 0.90 -28.91
C PHE A 2 6.02 2.10 -27.95
N ILE A 3 6.02 3.33 -28.49
CA ILE A 3 5.92 4.57 -27.69
C ILE A 3 4.66 4.61 -26.82
N LEU A 4 3.51 4.23 -27.39
CA LEU A 4 2.24 4.17 -26.64
C LEU A 4 2.31 3.13 -25.52
N GLY A 5 2.92 1.96 -25.76
CA GLY A 5 3.12 0.94 -24.73
C GLY A 5 3.99 1.42 -23.57
N VAL A 6 5.08 2.15 -23.86
CA VAL A 6 5.94 2.75 -22.83
C VAL A 6 5.18 3.77 -21.98
N LEU A 7 4.39 4.64 -22.61
CA LEU A 7 3.59 5.63 -21.88
C LEU A 7 2.55 4.98 -20.97
N ILE A 8 1.87 3.93 -21.45
CA ILE A 8 0.91 3.16 -20.64
C ILE A 8 1.62 2.50 -19.46
N ALA A 9 2.77 1.86 -19.69
CA ALA A 9 3.55 1.22 -18.63
C ALA A 9 3.96 2.21 -17.54
N ILE A 10 4.47 3.39 -17.91
CA ILE A 10 4.80 4.45 -16.95
C ILE A 10 3.56 4.88 -16.16
N GLY A 11 2.44 5.09 -16.84
CA GLY A 11 1.16 5.43 -16.19
C GLY A 11 0.71 4.36 -15.20
N SER A 12 0.81 3.07 -15.55
CA SER A 12 0.50 1.96 -14.66
C SER A 12 1.44 1.92 -13.45
N ALA A 13 2.74 2.14 -13.64
CA ALA A 13 3.70 2.18 -12.54
C ALA A 13 3.34 3.27 -11.52
N VAL A 14 3.02 4.47 -12.00
CA VAL A 14 2.57 5.58 -11.14
C VAL A 14 1.29 5.20 -10.39
N ALA A 15 0.32 4.59 -11.07
CA ALA A 15 -0.93 4.16 -10.45
C ALA A 15 -0.70 3.12 -9.33
N PHE A 16 0.14 2.11 -9.55
CA PHE A 16 0.45 1.11 -8.53
C PHE A 16 1.22 1.68 -7.34
N ALA A 17 2.19 2.58 -7.57
CA ALA A 17 2.89 3.28 -6.50
C ALA A 17 1.91 4.14 -5.68
N ALA A 18 1.04 4.90 -6.36
CA ALA A 18 0.04 5.73 -5.71
C ALA A 18 -0.93 4.90 -4.87
N LEU A 19 -1.41 3.77 -5.37
CA LEU A 19 -2.30 2.86 -4.63
C LEU A 19 -1.61 2.28 -3.39
N GLY A 20 -0.35 1.83 -3.51
CA GLY A 20 0.42 1.32 -2.38
C GLY A 20 0.60 2.38 -1.29
N LEU A 21 1.02 3.60 -1.67
CA LEU A 21 1.22 4.71 -0.74
C LEU A 21 -0.09 5.23 -0.13
N ALA A 22 -1.17 5.29 -0.91
CA ALA A 22 -2.49 5.67 -0.41
C ALA A 22 -3.01 4.65 0.60
N THR A 23 -2.74 3.36 0.39
CA THR A 23 -3.09 2.30 1.34
C THR A 23 -2.36 2.47 2.66
N LEU A 24 -1.05 2.76 2.60
CA LEU A 24 -0.25 3.05 3.80
C LEU A 24 -0.80 4.28 4.56
N PHE A 25 -1.07 5.37 3.83
CA PHE A 25 -1.63 6.59 4.41
C PHE A 25 -2.99 6.34 5.07
N GLY A 26 -3.88 5.62 4.39
CA GLY A 26 -5.17 5.21 4.92
C GLY A 26 -5.03 4.37 6.19
N GLY A 27 -4.10 3.40 6.21
CA GLY A 27 -3.81 2.57 7.38
C GLY A 27 -3.36 3.37 8.60
N VAL A 28 -2.45 4.34 8.41
CA VAL A 28 -2.00 5.26 9.47
C VAL A 28 -3.18 6.07 10.02
N ARG A 29 -3.98 6.63 9.11
CA ARG A 29 -5.10 7.50 9.46
C ARG A 29 -6.19 6.73 10.23
N SER A 30 -6.63 5.59 9.71
CA SER A 30 -7.60 4.72 10.37
C SER A 30 -7.12 4.25 11.74
N THR A 31 -5.83 3.91 11.86
CA THR A 31 -5.26 3.49 13.15
C THR A 31 -5.33 4.60 14.19
N THR A 32 -4.90 5.81 13.81
CA THR A 32 -4.80 6.96 14.72
C THR A 32 -6.16 7.55 15.07
N GLU A 33 -7.06 7.65 14.10
CA GLU A 33 -8.33 8.37 14.25
C GLU A 33 -9.48 7.48 14.71
N GLN A 34 -9.42 6.15 14.48
CA GLN A 34 -10.55 5.25 14.73
C GLN A 34 -10.18 4.08 15.64
N ILE A 35 -9.13 3.33 15.31
CA ILE A 35 -8.81 2.06 16.00
C ILE A 35 -8.30 2.31 17.42
N ILE A 36 -7.23 3.10 17.57
CA ILE A 36 -6.64 3.38 18.89
C ILE A 36 -7.65 4.11 19.80
N PRO A 37 -8.37 5.15 19.35
CA PRO A 37 -9.42 5.78 20.16
C PRO A 37 -10.53 4.80 20.56
N GLY A 38 -10.90 3.85 19.70
CA GLY A 38 -11.89 2.82 20.01
C GLY A 38 -11.50 1.88 21.15
N PHE A 39 -10.21 1.69 21.40
CA PHE A 39 -9.75 0.86 22.53
C PHE A 39 -10.01 1.48 23.92
N VAL A 40 -10.31 2.78 23.99
CA VAL A 40 -10.59 3.48 25.25
C VAL A 40 -11.97 3.11 25.81
N PRO A 41 -13.09 3.29 25.07
CA PRO A 41 -14.42 2.90 25.55
C PRO A 41 -14.58 1.38 25.68
N ASP A 42 -14.08 0.61 24.71
CA ASP A 42 -14.34 -0.84 24.66
C ASP A 42 -13.47 -1.64 25.64
N ARG A 43 -12.39 -1.02 26.15
CA ARG A 43 -11.40 -1.62 27.07
C ARG A 43 -11.01 -3.08 26.71
N PRO A 44 -10.65 -3.37 25.45
CA PRO A 44 -10.28 -4.72 25.05
C PRO A 44 -8.99 -5.15 25.73
N GLY A 45 -8.83 -6.47 25.91
CA GLY A 45 -7.62 -7.07 26.46
C GLY A 45 -6.39 -6.79 25.60
N SER A 46 -5.20 -6.97 26.16
CA SER A 46 -3.93 -6.74 25.42
C SER A 46 -3.82 -7.60 24.16
N ALA A 47 -4.22 -8.87 24.24
CA ALA A 47 -4.22 -9.79 23.10
C ALA A 47 -5.16 -9.34 21.98
N GLU A 48 -6.37 -8.90 22.33
CA GLU A 48 -7.37 -8.42 21.35
C GLU A 48 -6.89 -7.15 20.63
N ARG A 49 -6.27 -6.22 21.35
CA ARG A 49 -5.65 -5.01 20.76
C ARG A 49 -4.55 -5.39 19.77
N THR A 50 -3.65 -6.29 20.16
CA THR A 50 -2.57 -6.73 19.27
C THR A 50 -3.12 -7.42 18.04
N LEU A 51 -4.07 -8.34 18.20
CA LEU A 51 -4.69 -9.04 17.06
C LEU A 51 -5.41 -8.08 16.12
N THR A 52 -6.11 -7.08 16.66
CA THR A 52 -6.79 -6.03 15.86
C THR A 52 -5.78 -5.22 15.05
N LEU A 53 -4.69 -4.77 15.68
CA LEU A 53 -3.64 -4.02 15.00
C LEU A 53 -2.94 -4.88 13.93
N VAL A 54 -2.66 -6.15 14.21
CA VAL A 54 -2.07 -7.07 13.23
C VAL A 54 -3.03 -7.29 12.05
N ALA A 55 -4.32 -7.53 12.32
CA ALA A 55 -5.33 -7.76 11.29
C ALA A 55 -5.49 -6.55 10.34
N VAL A 56 -5.23 -5.33 10.83
CA VAL A 56 -5.27 -4.11 10.02
C VAL A 56 -3.93 -3.88 9.30
N TRP A 57 -2.81 -3.99 10.01
CA TRP A 57 -1.50 -3.61 9.46
C TRP A 57 -0.91 -4.64 8.52
N VAL A 58 -1.16 -5.94 8.70
CA VAL A 58 -0.70 -6.97 7.77
C VAL A 58 -1.18 -6.71 6.34
N PRO A 59 -2.49 -6.56 6.06
CA PRO A 59 -2.94 -6.29 4.69
C PRO A 59 -2.46 -4.93 4.18
N VAL A 60 -2.40 -3.89 5.03
CA VAL A 60 -1.86 -2.58 4.64
C VAL A 60 -0.42 -2.70 4.15
N ILE A 61 0.44 -3.38 4.91
CA ILE A 61 1.85 -3.58 4.57
C ILE A 61 1.96 -4.42 3.29
N VAL A 62 1.22 -5.51 3.19
CA VAL A 62 1.22 -6.39 2.01
C VAL A 62 0.87 -5.59 0.75
N VAL A 63 -0.26 -4.88 0.74
CA VAL A 63 -0.69 -4.08 -0.42
C VAL A 63 0.31 -2.97 -0.74
N THR A 64 0.86 -2.30 0.27
CA THR A 64 1.88 -1.25 0.09
C THR A 64 3.11 -1.80 -0.60
N ILE A 65 3.64 -2.92 -0.11
CA ILE A 65 4.82 -3.58 -0.68
C ILE A 65 4.54 -4.01 -2.12
N PHE A 66 3.41 -4.69 -2.36
CA PHE A 66 3.08 -5.15 -3.71
C PHE A 66 2.86 -3.98 -4.68
N GLY A 67 2.20 -2.90 -4.28
CA GLY A 67 1.99 -1.72 -5.12
C GLY A 67 3.32 -1.05 -5.52
N VAL A 68 4.19 -0.78 -4.54
CA VAL A 68 5.49 -0.15 -4.79
C VAL A 68 6.42 -1.07 -5.58
N TYR A 69 6.47 -2.37 -5.24
CA TYR A 69 7.30 -3.34 -5.94
C TYR A 69 6.84 -3.54 -7.40
N THR A 70 5.53 -3.57 -7.63
CA THR A 70 4.98 -3.65 -9.00
C THR A 70 5.38 -2.43 -9.81
N ALA A 71 5.25 -1.23 -9.24
CA ALA A 71 5.68 0.00 -9.89
C ALA A 71 7.17 -0.04 -10.25
N TYR A 72 8.02 -0.46 -9.31
CA TYR A 72 9.45 -0.63 -9.54
C TYR A 72 9.75 -1.60 -10.69
N ARG A 73 9.11 -2.78 -10.70
CA ARG A 73 9.31 -3.80 -11.75
C ARG A 73 8.86 -3.33 -13.13
N ILE A 74 7.77 -2.56 -13.20
CA ILE A 74 7.32 -1.97 -14.47
C ILE A 74 8.35 -0.98 -15.00
N ILE A 75 8.89 -0.12 -14.13
CA ILE A 75 9.92 0.86 -14.52
C ILE A 75 11.20 0.14 -14.98
N GLU A 76 11.64 -0.89 -14.25
CA GLU A 76 12.79 -1.71 -14.61
C GLU A 76 12.62 -2.34 -16.00
N MET A 77 11.45 -2.92 -16.28
CA MET A 77 11.13 -3.49 -17.58
C MET A 77 11.16 -2.43 -18.70
N VAL A 78 10.64 -1.23 -18.44
CA VAL A 78 10.69 -0.12 -19.42
C VAL A 78 12.13 0.30 -19.70
N ILE A 79 12.98 0.42 -18.68
CA ILE A 79 14.39 0.77 -18.85
C ILE A 79 15.11 -0.29 -19.70
N GLN A 80 14.89 -1.57 -19.40
CA GLN A 80 15.49 -2.69 -20.16
C GLN A 80 15.02 -2.71 -21.62
N ALA A 81 13.79 -2.31 -21.91
CA ALA A 81 13.26 -2.25 -23.27
C ALA A 81 13.79 -1.05 -24.09
N LEU A 82 14.37 -0.04 -23.43
CA LEU A 82 14.92 1.17 -24.04
C LEU A 82 16.45 1.11 -24.22
N ALA A 83 17.13 0.19 -23.52
CA ALA A 83 18.57 -0.05 -23.61
C ALA A 83 18.92 -1.00 -24.77
#